data_AF-A0A8S1QAG5-F1
#
_entry.id   AF-A0A8S1QAG5-F1
#
_cell.length_a   1.000
_cell.length_b   1.000
_cell.length_c   1.000
_cell.angle_alpha   90.00
_cell.angle_beta   90.00
_cell.angle_gamma   90.00
#
_symmetry.space_group_name_H-M   'P 1'
#
loop_
_entity.id
_entity.type
_entity.pdbx_description
1 polymer ?
#
loop_
_entity_poly.entity_id
_entity_poly.type
_entity_poly.pdbx_seq_one_letter_code
_entity_poly.pdbx_strand_id
1 'polypeptide(L)'
;MDKQQGCLYDRFGGDQYVSELIDQFYYKVLFDKLLRDKFLKADMSRVRYQQKRFFSQMMGDKKTQYTGKDLIEVHRNLNISDQQFDKFKTHLKSIAQDMEVSVEDIQELLEYVERHRNVIVFNK
;
A
#
# COMPACT_ATOMS: atom_id res chain seq x y z
N MET A 1 13.41 18.38 20.54
CA MET A 1 13.24 17.63 19.28
C MET A 1 12.06 16.73 19.50
N ASP A 2 10.88 17.23 19.12
CA ASP A 2 9.61 16.61 19.46
C ASP A 2 9.45 15.30 18.68
N LYS A 3 9.48 14.18 19.39
CA LYS A 3 8.93 12.92 18.87
C LYS A 3 7.46 13.21 18.57
N GLN A 4 7.10 13.38 17.29
CA GLN A 4 5.72 13.60 16.88
C GLN A 4 4.84 12.49 17.44
N GLN A 5 3.99 12.86 18.39
CA GLN A 5 3.11 11.97 19.12
C GLN A 5 1.81 11.82 18.33
N GLY A 6 1.82 10.95 17.32
CA GLY A 6 0.69 10.68 16.42
C GLY A 6 0.84 9.32 15.73
N CYS A 7 -0.26 8.78 15.19
CA CYS A 7 -0.18 7.54 14.41
C CYS A 7 0.58 7.78 13.09
N LEU A 8 1.02 6.70 12.44
CA LEU A 8 1.78 6.82 11.19
C LEU A 8 1.03 7.65 10.14
N TYR A 9 -0.30 7.52 10.06
CA TYR A 9 -1.14 8.31 9.16
C TYR A 9 -0.95 9.82 9.34
N ASP A 10 -0.94 10.30 10.58
CA ASP A 10 -0.76 11.73 10.87
C ASP A 10 0.65 12.20 10.53
N ARG A 11 1.67 11.40 10.87
CA ARG A 11 3.09 11.71 10.58
C ARG A 11 3.39 11.69 9.08
N PHE A 12 2.67 10.84 8.34
CA PHE A 12 2.78 10.74 6.89
C PHE A 12 2.12 11.91 6.14
N GLY A 13 1.38 12.79 6.82
CA GLY A 13 0.68 13.92 6.19
C GLY A 13 -0.81 13.69 5.90
N GLY A 14 -1.40 12.62 6.45
CA GLY A 14 -2.82 12.34 6.40
C GLY A 14 -3.36 12.07 4.98
N ASP A 15 -4.63 12.44 4.76
CA ASP A 15 -5.41 12.05 3.58
C ASP A 15 -4.76 12.50 2.27
N GLN A 16 -4.21 13.71 2.24
CA GLN A 16 -3.59 14.28 1.05
C GLN A 16 -2.38 13.43 0.63
N TYR A 17 -1.47 13.15 1.55
CA TYR A 17 -0.26 12.38 1.26
C TYR A 17 -0.56 10.91 0.99
N VAL A 18 -1.51 10.29 1.71
CA VAL A 18 -1.92 8.91 1.40
C VAL A 18 -2.58 8.84 0.02
N SER A 19 -3.42 9.81 -0.34
CA SER A 19 -4.05 9.87 -1.65
C SER A 19 -3.01 10.00 -2.76
N GLU A 20 -2.04 10.90 -2.60
CA GLU A 20 -0.96 11.11 -3.55
C GLU A 20 -0.05 9.88 -3.69
N LEU A 21 0.35 9.27 -2.57
CA LEU A 21 1.12 8.03 -2.54
C LEU A 21 0.43 6.95 -3.37
N ILE A 22 -0.86 6.70 -3.13
CA ILE A 22 -1.61 5.63 -3.82
C ILE A 22 -1.79 5.93 -5.31
N ASP A 23 -2.00 7.18 -5.68
CA ASP A 23 -2.16 7.56 -7.09
C ASP A 23 -0.85 7.38 -7.87
N GLN A 24 0.27 7.88 -7.34
CA GLN A 24 1.61 7.67 -7.91
C GLN A 24 2.01 6.19 -7.90
N PHE A 25 1.60 5.46 -6.86
CA PHE A 25 1.89 4.04 -6.71
C PHE A 25 1.26 3.21 -7.81
N TYR A 26 -0.03 3.40 -8.06
CA TYR A 26 -0.69 2.67 -9.13
C TYR A 26 -0.24 3.09 -10.52
N TYR A 27 0.30 4.30 -10.69
CA TYR A 27 1.05 4.61 -11.91
C TYR A 27 2.27 3.69 -12.04
N LYS A 28 3.19 3.64 -11.07
CA LYS A 28 4.39 2.76 -11.16
C LYS A 28 4.02 1.28 -11.31
N VAL A 29 3.01 0.77 -10.59
CA VAL A 29 2.56 -0.63 -10.65
C VAL A 29 2.04 -1.02 -12.05
N LEU A 30 1.24 -0.16 -12.68
CA LEU A 30 0.64 -0.46 -13.99
C LEU A 30 1.66 -0.43 -15.14
N PHE A 31 2.78 0.29 -14.95
CA PHE A 31 3.89 0.29 -15.91
C PHE A 31 4.94 -0.80 -15.64
N ASP A 32 4.88 -1.48 -14.50
CA ASP A 32 5.81 -2.55 -14.15
C ASP A 32 5.42 -3.88 -14.79
N LYS A 33 6.32 -4.46 -15.60
CA LYS A 33 6.09 -5.73 -16.30
C LYS A 33 5.83 -6.92 -15.36
N LEU A 34 6.37 -6.90 -14.13
CA LEU A 34 6.14 -7.96 -13.15
C LEU A 34 4.77 -7.87 -12.48
N LEU A 35 4.17 -6.68 -12.42
CA LEU A 35 2.95 -6.43 -11.64
C LEU A 35 1.72 -6.19 -12.50
N ARG A 36 1.87 -5.50 -13.63
CA ARG A 36 0.75 -4.99 -14.45
C ARG A 36 -0.25 -6.08 -14.85
N ASP A 37 0.21 -7.29 -15.11
CA ASP A 37 -0.62 -8.38 -15.61
C ASP A 37 -1.66 -8.83 -14.56
N LYS A 38 -1.42 -8.57 -13.26
CA LYS A 38 -2.40 -8.83 -12.18
C LYS A 38 -3.59 -7.87 -12.21
N PHE A 39 -3.49 -6.75 -12.93
CA PHE A 39 -4.48 -5.68 -12.95
C PHE A 39 -5.23 -5.56 -14.29
N LEU A 40 -4.99 -6.43 -15.27
CA LEU A 40 -5.58 -6.34 -16.62
C LEU A 40 -7.12 -6.30 -16.66
N LYS A 41 -7.77 -6.92 -15.67
CA LYS A 41 -9.24 -6.98 -15.55
C LYS A 41 -9.76 -6.15 -14.36
N ALA A 42 -8.88 -5.42 -13.69
CA ALA A 42 -9.24 -4.68 -12.49
C ALA A 42 -9.88 -3.34 -12.84
N ASP A 43 -10.93 -2.98 -12.11
CA ASP A 43 -11.40 -1.59 -12.07
C ASP A 43 -10.41 -0.77 -11.24
N MET A 44 -9.52 -0.06 -11.92
CA MET A 44 -8.46 0.71 -11.26
C MET A 44 -8.98 1.89 -10.44
N SER A 45 -10.15 2.42 -10.76
CA SER A 45 -10.79 3.46 -9.93
C SER A 45 -11.22 2.87 -8.60
N ARG A 46 -11.84 1.68 -8.62
CA ARG A 46 -12.21 0.95 -7.41
C ARG A 46 -10.99 0.49 -6.61
N VAL A 47 -9.94 -0.02 -7.28
CA VAL A 47 -8.69 -0.44 -6.61
C VAL A 47 -8.06 0.74 -5.87
N ARG A 48 -7.85 1.89 -6.53
CA ARG A 48 -7.27 3.08 -5.89
C ARG A 48 -8.11 3.54 -4.70
N TYR A 49 -9.44 3.61 -4.86
CA TYR A 49 -10.34 3.98 -3.78
C TYR A 49 -10.21 3.08 -2.56
N GLN A 50 -10.24 1.76 -2.77
CA GLN A 50 -10.15 0.79 -1.67
C GLN A 50 -8.76 0.78 -1.02
N GLN A 51 -7.71 0.97 -1.81
CA GLN A 51 -6.34 1.01 -1.32
C GLN A 51 -6.04 2.27 -0.50
N LYS A 52 -6.55 3.44 -0.91
CA LYS A 52 -6.49 4.65 -0.06
C LYS A 52 -7.10 4.39 1.31
N ARG A 53 -8.30 3.81 1.36
CA ARG A 53 -8.97 3.48 2.63
C ARG A 53 -8.20 2.45 3.46
N PHE A 54 -7.72 1.39 2.80
CA PHE A 54 -6.96 0.34 3.45
C PHE A 54 -5.67 0.90 4.07
N PHE A 55 -4.89 1.68 3.30
CA PHE A 55 -3.66 2.30 3.78
C PHE A 55 -3.92 3.31 4.89
N SER A 56 -4.91 4.20 4.77
CA SER A 56 -5.25 5.14 5.84
C SER A 56 -5.58 4.42 7.15
N GLN A 57 -6.44 3.40 7.11
CA GLN A 57 -6.78 2.63 8.30
C GLN A 57 -5.58 1.85 8.84
N MET A 58 -4.81 1.19 7.98
CA MET A 58 -3.62 0.43 8.35
C MET A 58 -2.57 1.31 9.04
N MET A 59 -2.42 2.56 8.60
CA MET A 59 -1.51 3.55 9.18
C MET A 59 -2.06 4.22 10.46
N GLY A 60 -3.28 3.88 10.87
CA GLY A 60 -3.85 4.26 12.16
C GLY A 60 -4.91 5.36 12.12
N ASP A 61 -5.41 5.77 10.94
CA ASP A 61 -6.55 6.67 10.88
C ASP A 61 -7.79 6.02 11.54
N LYS A 62 -8.28 6.67 12.59
CA LYS A 62 -9.45 6.22 13.35
C LYS A 62 -10.78 6.49 12.65
N LYS A 63 -10.80 7.42 11.69
CA LYS A 63 -12.02 7.82 10.97
C LYS A 63 -12.27 6.93 9.76
N THR A 64 -11.21 6.46 9.11
CA THR A 64 -11.33 5.56 7.97
C THR A 64 -11.58 4.13 8.41
N GLN A 65 -12.66 3.55 7.90
CA GLN A 65 -12.88 2.10 7.93
C GLN A 65 -12.70 1.52 6.53
N TYR A 66 -11.84 0.55 6.37
CA TYR A 66 -11.81 -0.29 5.19
C TYR A 66 -13.04 -1.20 5.21
N THR A 67 -13.89 -1.04 4.21
CA THR A 67 -15.11 -1.85 4.00
C THR A 67 -15.02 -2.67 2.72
N GLY A 68 -13.82 -2.75 2.14
CA GLY A 68 -13.56 -3.59 0.99
C GLY A 68 -13.58 -5.07 1.36
N LYS A 69 -13.42 -5.90 0.33
CA LYS A 69 -13.35 -7.35 0.50
C LYS A 69 -12.13 -7.74 1.32
N ASP A 70 -12.24 -8.88 1.98
CA ASP A 70 -11.13 -9.48 2.71
C ASP A 70 -9.91 -9.70 1.79
N LEU A 71 -8.70 -9.47 2.32
CA LEU A 71 -7.48 -9.58 1.52
C LEU A 71 -7.28 -11.00 0.97
N ILE A 72 -7.64 -12.04 1.71
CA ILE A 72 -7.53 -13.42 1.23
C ILE A 72 -8.48 -13.61 0.05
N GLU A 73 -9.72 -13.14 0.18
CA GLU A 73 -10.72 -13.24 -0.90
C GLU A 73 -10.24 -12.55 -2.19
N VAL A 74 -9.65 -11.36 -2.06
CA VAL A 74 -9.18 -10.58 -3.21
C VAL A 74 -7.97 -11.23 -3.89
N HIS A 75 -7.03 -11.78 -3.11
CA HIS A 75 -5.72 -12.16 -3.63
C HIS A 75 -5.57 -13.68 -3.93
N ARG A 76 -6.42 -14.55 -3.36
CA ARG A 76 -6.28 -16.02 -3.45
C ARG A 76 -6.16 -16.60 -4.86
N ASN A 77 -6.77 -15.97 -5.85
CA ASN A 77 -6.77 -16.46 -7.24
C ASN A 77 -5.79 -15.68 -8.14
N LEU A 78 -5.00 -14.76 -7.58
CA LEU A 78 -4.08 -13.94 -8.35
C LEU A 78 -2.71 -14.59 -8.53
N ASN A 79 -2.39 -15.65 -7.78
CA ASN A 79 -1.08 -16.32 -7.81
C ASN A 79 0.07 -15.31 -7.75
N ILE A 80 0.08 -14.49 -6.68
CA ILE A 80 1.11 -13.49 -6.42
C ILE A 80 2.33 -14.20 -5.85
N SER A 81 3.49 -14.00 -6.46
CA SER A 81 4.77 -14.52 -5.95
C SER A 81 5.39 -13.57 -4.93
N ASP A 82 6.34 -14.08 -4.13
CA ASP A 82 7.15 -13.24 -3.25
C ASP A 82 7.87 -12.12 -4.00
N GLN A 83 8.41 -12.41 -5.18
CA GLN A 83 9.06 -11.42 -6.03
C GLN A 83 8.11 -10.27 -6.42
N GLN A 84 6.84 -10.59 -6.72
CA GLN A 84 5.85 -9.57 -7.05
C GLN A 84 5.49 -8.72 -5.82
N PHE A 85 5.35 -9.36 -4.65
CA PHE A 85 5.09 -8.66 -3.41
C PHE A 85 6.25 -7.74 -3.00
N ASP A 86 7.49 -8.20 -3.14
CA ASP A 86 8.69 -7.39 -2.86
C ASP A 86 8.81 -6.23 -3.84
N LYS A 87 8.46 -6.45 -5.11
CA LYS A 87 8.45 -5.39 -6.12
C LYS A 87 7.38 -4.33 -5.82
N PHE A 88 6.21 -4.75 -5.35
CA PHE A 88 5.15 -3.87 -4.85
C PHE A 88 5.68 -2.98 -3.71
N LYS A 89 6.33 -3.56 -2.69
CA LYS A 89 6.94 -2.79 -1.59
C LYS A 89 8.05 -1.84 -2.07
N THR A 90 8.85 -2.26 -3.04
CA THR A 90 9.92 -1.43 -3.60
C THR A 90 9.36 -0.16 -4.25
N HIS A 91 8.24 -0.25 -4.97
CA HIS A 91 7.58 0.92 -5.56
C HIS A 91 7.01 1.86 -4.50
N LEU A 92 6.35 1.32 -3.46
CA LEU A 92 5.88 2.13 -2.33
C LEU A 92 7.03 2.91 -1.68
N LYS A 93 8.13 2.21 -1.38
CA LYS A 93 9.33 2.81 -0.81
C LYS A 93 9.84 3.96 -1.66
N SER A 94 10.04 3.72 -2.96
CA SER A 94 10.56 4.73 -3.88
C SER A 94 9.69 5.97 -3.91
N ILE A 95 8.36 5.84 -3.95
CA ILE A 95 7.46 7.00 -3.99
C ILE A 95 7.48 7.75 -2.66
N ALA A 96 7.44 7.04 -1.53
CA ALA A 96 7.50 7.71 -0.24
C ALA A 96 8.83 8.46 -0.04
N GLN A 97 9.94 7.95 -0.60
CA GLN A 97 11.22 8.67 -0.66
C GLN A 97 11.14 9.91 -1.57
N ASP A 98 10.51 9.80 -2.74
CA ASP A 98 10.29 10.92 -3.68
C ASP A 98 9.39 12.02 -3.04
N MET A 99 8.51 11.63 -2.11
CA MET A 99 7.65 12.52 -1.31
C MET A 99 8.34 13.06 -0.03
N GLU A 100 9.64 12.84 0.12
CA GLU A 100 10.45 13.31 1.27
C GLU A 100 9.96 12.81 2.64
N VAL A 101 9.28 11.65 2.68
CA VAL A 101 8.88 11.01 3.95
C VAL A 101 10.12 10.52 4.70
N SER A 102 10.10 10.62 6.03
CA SER A 102 11.19 10.16 6.88
C SER A 102 11.52 8.68 6.66
N VAL A 103 12.80 8.30 6.81
CA VAL A 103 13.23 6.90 6.64
C VAL A 103 12.53 5.99 7.67
N GLU A 104 12.32 6.50 8.87
CA GLU A 104 11.64 5.84 9.97
C GLU A 104 10.17 5.54 9.62
N ASP A 105 9.42 6.52 9.11
CA ASP A 105 8.01 6.33 8.74
C ASP A 105 7.86 5.42 7.50
N ILE A 106 8.82 5.48 6.56
CA ILE A 106 8.87 4.55 5.43
C ILE A 106 9.08 3.12 5.91
N GLN A 107 9.99 2.90 6.86
CA GLN A 107 10.22 1.56 7.42
C GLN A 107 8.96 1.03 8.11
N GLU A 108 8.30 1.85 8.96
CA GLU A 108 7.06 1.45 9.62
C GLU A 108 5.95 1.13 8.61
N LEU A 109 5.79 1.93 7.56
CA LEU A 109 4.85 1.66 6.46
C LEU A 109 5.12 0.29 5.82
N LEU A 110 6.37 0.01 5.47
CA LEU A 110 6.74 -1.25 4.82
C LEU A 110 6.59 -2.45 5.76
N GLU A 111 6.78 -2.28 7.06
CA GLU A 111 6.50 -3.30 8.07
C GLU A 111 5.01 -3.59 8.19
N TYR A 112 4.14 -2.56 8.17
CA TYR A 112 2.70 -2.78 8.14
C TYR A 112 2.24 -3.52 6.88
N VAL A 113 2.80 -3.16 5.72
CA VAL A 113 2.52 -3.90 4.47
C VAL A 113 3.02 -5.35 4.59
N GLU A 114 4.21 -5.56 5.13
CA GLU A 114 4.82 -6.90 5.28
C GLU A 114 3.95 -7.86 6.11
N ARG A 115 3.29 -7.37 7.16
CA ARG A 115 2.40 -8.19 8.00
C ARG A 115 1.26 -8.86 7.20
N HIS A 116 0.91 -8.31 6.05
CA HIS A 116 -0.12 -8.84 5.17
C HIS A 116 0.40 -9.85 4.13
N ARG A 117 1.71 -10.12 4.07
CA ARG A 117 2.29 -11.05 3.07
C ARG A 117 1.60 -12.41 3.09
N ASN A 118 1.42 -13.01 4.26
CA ASN A 118 0.88 -14.37 4.39
C ASN A 118 -0.61 -14.49 3.99
N VAL A 119 -1.33 -13.37 3.83
CA VAL A 119 -2.72 -13.35 3.35
C VAL A 119 -2.84 -12.92 1.89
N ILE A 120 -1.71 -12.63 1.24
CA ILE A 120 -1.62 -12.18 -0.16
C ILE A 120 -0.82 -13.17 -1.03
N VAL A 121 0.27 -13.72 -0.47
CA VAL A 121 1.15 -14.71 -1.10
C VAL A 121 0.82 -16.09 -0.52
N PHE A 122 0.21 -16.94 -1.35
CA PHE A 122 -0.28 -18.26 -0.94
C PHE A 122 0.68 -19.39 -1.28
N ASN A 123 1.53 -19.18 -2.29
CA ASN A 123 2.42 -20.21 -2.82
C ASN A 123 3.82 -19.91 -2.30
N LYS A 124 4.28 -20.71 -1.34
CA LYS A 124 5.63 -20.68 -0.77
C LYS A 124 6.46 -21.83 -1.33
#